data_AF-A0A5D0JLE8-F1
#
_entry.id   AF-A0A5D0JLE8-F1
#
_cell.length_a   1.000
_cell.length_b   1.000
_cell.length_c   1.000
_cell.angle_alpha   90.00
_cell.angle_beta   90.00
_cell.angle_gamma   90.00
#
_symmetry.space_group_name_H-M   'P 1'
#
loop_
_entity.id
_entity.type
_entity.pdbx_description
1 polymer ?
#
loop_
_entity_poly.entity_id
_entity_poly.type
_entity_poly.pdbx_seq_one_letter_code
_entity_poly.pdbx_strand_id
1 'polypeptide(L)' 'GIPRFGHTYLYDGGTGERFDQPATVGVIYMLKLGHMVDDKMHARSIGPYSLITQQPLGGKAQFGGQRFGEME' A
#
# COMPACT_ATOMS: atom_id res chain seq x y z
N GLY A 1 -4.65 -14.89 35.23
CA GLY A 1 -5.55 -14.33 34.21
C GLY A 1 -4.83 -14.03 32.90
N ILE A 2 -3.63 -13.40 32.93
CA ILE A 2 -2.87 -13.06 31.71
C ILE A 2 -1.38 -13.42 31.93
N PRO A 3 -0.67 -13.94 30.91
CA PRO A 3 0.76 -14.22 30.98
C PRO A 3 1.61 -12.99 31.33
N ARG A 4 2.61 -13.14 32.20
CA ARG A 4 3.44 -12.04 32.74
C ARG A 4 4.14 -11.19 31.66
N PHE A 5 4.40 -11.78 30.50
CA PHE A 5 5.10 -11.16 29.38
C PHE A 5 4.20 -10.90 28.16
N GLY A 6 2.87 -11.10 28.27
CA GLY A 6 1.94 -10.91 27.15
C GLY A 6 2.07 -11.95 26.02
N HIS A 7 2.88 -13.00 26.22
CA HIS A 7 3.04 -14.10 25.28
C HIS A 7 1.91 -15.14 25.45
N THR A 8 1.25 -15.51 24.36
CA THR A 8 0.22 -16.56 24.33
C THR A 8 0.41 -17.46 23.12
N TYR A 9 0.00 -18.73 23.23
CA TYR A 9 -0.10 -19.59 22.06
C TYR A 9 -1.30 -19.18 21.23
N LEU A 10 -1.07 -18.97 19.93
CA LEU A 10 -2.11 -18.75 18.93
C LEU A 10 -2.40 -20.08 18.22
N TYR A 11 -3.58 -20.17 17.61
CA TYR A 11 -3.96 -21.26 16.72
C TYR A 11 -4.18 -20.68 15.33
N ASP A 12 -3.78 -21.44 14.31
CA ASP A 12 -3.99 -21.07 12.91
C ASP A 12 -5.49 -21.13 12.56
N GLY A 13 -6.01 -20.04 11.98
CA GLY A 13 -7.41 -19.94 11.58
C GLY A 13 -7.77 -20.77 10.34
N GLY A 14 -6.79 -21.20 9.54
CA GLY A 14 -7.00 -22.08 8.40
C GLY A 14 -7.03 -23.57 8.76
N THR A 15 -6.03 -24.03 9.52
CA THR A 15 -5.83 -25.46 9.84
C THR A 15 -6.33 -25.86 11.23
N GLY A 16 -6.41 -24.93 12.17
CA GLY A 16 -6.73 -25.20 13.58
C GLY A 16 -5.55 -25.70 14.41
N GLU A 17 -4.35 -25.82 13.82
CA GLU A 17 -3.15 -26.26 14.53
C GLU A 17 -2.54 -25.13 15.38
N ARG A 18 -1.81 -25.50 16.43
CA ARG A 18 -1.13 -24.55 17.32
C ARG A 18 0.20 -24.13 16.70
N PHE A 19 0.54 -22.84 16.75
CA PHE A 19 1.89 -22.39 16.37
C PHE A 19 2.98 -22.98 17.29
N ASP A 20 4.17 -23.20 16.72
CA ASP A 20 5.32 -23.78 17.43
C ASP A 20 5.81 -22.91 18.60
N GLN A 21 5.72 -21.59 18.43
CA GLN A 21 6.21 -20.61 19.40
C GLN A 21 5.08 -19.67 19.85
N PRO A 22 5.08 -19.24 21.13
CA PRO A 22 4.09 -18.29 21.62
C PRO A 22 4.35 -16.89 21.02
N ALA A 23 3.28 -16.19 20.66
CA ALA A 23 3.34 -14.84 20.10
C ALA A 23 2.93 -13.79 21.14
N THR A 24 3.49 -12.59 21.05
CA THR A 24 3.06 -11.45 21.88
C THR A 24 1.79 -10.85 21.34
N VAL A 25 0.75 -10.75 22.18
CA VAL A 25 -0.54 -10.17 21.81
C VAL A 25 -0.85 -9.03 22.76
N GLY A 26 -1.31 -7.90 22.21
CA GLY A 26 -1.63 -6.71 22.98
C GLY A 26 -2.61 -5.81 22.25
N VAL A 27 -3.05 -4.75 22.94
CA VAL A 27 -3.95 -3.75 22.39
C VAL A 27 -3.14 -2.52 22.03
N ILE A 28 -3.22 -2.10 20.77
CA ILE A 28 -2.59 -0.87 20.27
C ILE A 28 -3.64 0.02 19.60
N TYR A 29 -3.43 1.32 19.67
CA TYR A 29 -4.27 2.29 18.97
C TYR A 29 -3.68 2.59 17.60
N MET A 30 -4.38 2.16 16.54
CA MET A 30 -3.95 2.37 15.15
C MET A 30 -4.52 3.68 14.60
N LEU A 31 -3.69 4.42 13.86
CA LEU A 31 -4.10 5.61 13.10
C LEU A 31 -4.12 5.28 11.60
N LYS A 32 -5.23 5.61 10.94
CA LYS A 32 -5.36 5.52 9.48
C LYS A 32 -5.04 6.87 8.84
N LEU A 33 -4.03 6.92 7.98
CA LEU A 33 -3.67 8.11 7.21
C LEU A 33 -4.50 8.22 5.93
N GLY A 34 -4.67 9.43 5.41
CA GLY A 34 -5.46 9.70 4.20
C GLY A 34 -4.79 9.30 2.88
N HIS A 35 -3.62 8.67 2.91
CA HIS A 35 -2.83 8.34 1.72
C HIS A 35 -3.29 7.03 1.04
N MET A 36 -4.56 7.00 0.64
CA MET A 36 -5.19 5.83 0.04
C MET A 36 -4.60 5.49 -1.34
N VAL A 37 -4.65 4.19 -1.71
CA VAL A 37 -4.17 3.71 -3.02
C VAL A 37 -5.07 4.20 -4.15
N ASP A 38 -6.37 4.34 -3.90
CA ASP A 38 -7.37 4.77 -4.88
C ASP A 38 -7.04 6.16 -5.46
N ASP A 39 -6.49 7.05 -4.62
CA ASP A 39 -6.07 8.38 -5.04
C ASP A 39 -4.81 8.37 -5.91
N LYS A 40 -3.99 7.31 -5.82
CA LYS A 40 -2.71 7.19 -6.52
C LYS A 40 -2.78 6.35 -7.79
N MET A 41 -3.74 5.43 -7.90
CA MET A 41 -3.88 4.57 -9.07
C MET A 41 -4.14 5.41 -10.33
N HIS A 42 -3.30 5.23 -11.36
CA HIS A 42 -3.38 5.96 -12.63
C HIS A 42 -2.71 5.14 -13.73
N ALA A 43 -3.35 5.09 -14.90
CA ALA A 43 -2.82 4.44 -16.10
C ALA A 43 -3.19 5.26 -17.33
N ARG A 44 -2.34 5.21 -18.37
CA ARG A 44 -2.54 5.95 -19.61
C ARG A 44 -2.20 5.08 -20.81
N SER A 45 -3.14 4.97 -21.75
CA SER A 45 -2.94 4.35 -23.07
C SER A 45 -2.65 5.42 -24.14
N ILE A 46 -3.59 6.34 -24.37
CA ILE A 46 -3.47 7.51 -25.26
C ILE A 46 -4.09 8.71 -24.53
N GLY A 47 -3.60 9.93 -24.77
CA GLY A 47 -4.12 11.12 -24.10
C GLY A 47 -3.62 12.42 -24.75
N PRO A 48 -3.90 13.58 -24.13
CA PRO A 48 -3.50 14.88 -24.65
C PRO A 48 -1.97 15.05 -24.67
N TYR A 49 -1.50 15.83 -25.65
CA TYR A 49 -0.10 16.15 -25.87
C TYR A 49 0.11 17.67 -25.81
N SER A 50 1.32 18.07 -25.43
CA SER A 50 1.76 19.46 -25.49
C SER A 50 1.76 19.96 -26.93
N LEU A 51 1.19 21.16 -27.16
CA LEU A 51 1.16 21.79 -28.49
C LEU A 51 2.54 22.15 -29.03
N ILE A 52 3.53 22.36 -28.15
CA ILE A 52 4.86 22.80 -28.53
C ILE A 52 5.76 21.59 -28.80
N THR A 53 5.81 20.65 -27.86
CA THR A 53 6.80 19.56 -27.88
C THR A 53 6.22 18.23 -28.33
N GLN A 54 4.90 18.14 -28.53
CA GLN A 54 4.21 16.87 -28.83
C GLN A 54 4.55 15.76 -27.80
N GLN A 55 4.86 16.15 -26.55
CA GLN A 55 5.07 15.22 -25.43
C GLN A 55 3.78 15.04 -24.63
N PRO A 56 3.56 13.87 -24.01
CA PRO A 56 2.47 13.67 -23.05
C PRO A 56 2.43 14.75 -21.98
N LEU A 57 1.23 15.19 -21.60
CA LEU A 57 1.06 16.10 -20.47
C LEU A 57 1.46 15.43 -19.14
N GLY A 58 1.69 16.24 -18.10
CA GLY A 58 2.07 15.77 -16.76
C GLY A 58 0.88 15.67 -15.81
N GLY A 59 0.94 14.73 -14.86
CA GLY A 59 0.01 14.62 -13.74
C GLY A 59 -1.29 13.86 -14.04
N LYS A 60 -1.81 13.17 -13.00
CA LYS A 60 -3.05 12.36 -13.06
C LYS A 60 -4.26 13.17 -13.52
N ALA A 61 -4.40 14.42 -13.04
CA ALA A 61 -5.55 15.28 -13.34
C ALA A 61 -5.69 15.64 -14.83
N GLN A 62 -4.59 15.58 -15.61
CA GLN A 62 -4.58 15.89 -17.04
C GLN A 62 -4.54 14.63 -17.91
N PHE A 63 -4.79 13.45 -17.34
CA PHE A 63 -4.50 12.17 -18.00
C PHE A 63 -3.06 12.13 -18.53
N GLY A 64 -2.14 12.68 -17.74
CA GLY A 64 -0.73 12.80 -18.09
C GLY A 64 0.01 11.46 -18.05
N GLY A 65 1.12 11.39 -18.78
CA GLY A 65 1.98 10.21 -18.84
C GLY A 65 3.01 10.17 -17.73
N GLN A 66 3.58 8.98 -17.49
CA GLN A 66 4.77 8.85 -16.67
C GLN A 66 5.98 9.38 -17.45
N ARG A 67 6.84 10.13 -16.78
CA ARG A 67 8.10 10.57 -17.37
C ARG A 67 9.09 9.41 -17.34
N PHE A 68 9.76 9.18 -18.47
CA PHE A 68 10.97 8.39 -18.57
C PHE A 68 12.11 9.38 -18.82
N GLY A 69 12.79 9.79 -17.74
CA GLY A 69 13.93 10.69 -17.74
C GLY A 69 15.26 9.99 -18.01
N GLU A 70 16.34 10.63 -17.59
CA GLU A 70 17.72 10.26 -17.92
C GLU A 70 18.28 9.11 -17.06
N MET A 71 17.67 8.87 -15.89
CA MET A 71 18.17 7.88 -14.92
C MET A 71 17.26 6.65 -14.78
N GLU A 72 16.23 6.57 -15.63
CA GLU A 72 15.30 5.45 -15.69
C GLU A 72 15.79 4.27 -16.54
#